data_AF-A0A9Q6A8T8-F1
#
_entry.id   AF-A0A9Q6A8T8-F1
#
_cell.length_a   1.000
_cell.length_b   1.000
_cell.length_c   1.000
_cell.angle_alpha   90.00
_cell.angle_beta   90.00
_cell.angle_gamma   90.00
#
_symmetry.space_group_name_H-M   'P 1'
#
loop_
_entity.id
_entity.type
_entity.pdbx_description
1 polymer ?
#
loop_
_entity_poly.entity_id
_entity_poly.type
_entity_poly.pdbx_seq_one_letter_code
_entity_poly.pdbx_strand_id
1 'polypeptide(L)'
;MAHKTFISYKYSEAKNLRDRIVDSLGEDAKYYQGETSESPDMSDRTTEYIKSKLKDMIYSTSVTIVIVSPNMIKSKWIDWEIEFSLKQIKRSERRSGTNGIVGVVMKHNGDYSWLRPEKTYSDGHTAIMTKNEYLYEIITKNRFNQNPKEYSCDVCKTIDQLTGSYISLIAEEDFLRNPDRYIENAYEKSKNVDNYELCRQK
;
A
#
# COMPACT_ATOMS: atom_id res chain seq x y z
N MET A 1 -18.57 5.34 -1.22
CA MET A 1 -19.19 4.06 -0.82
C MET A 1 -18.12 3.34 -0.02
N ALA A 2 -18.45 2.75 1.13
CA ALA A 2 -17.45 2.17 2.01
C ALA A 2 -16.80 0.91 1.39
N HIS A 3 -15.47 0.87 1.37
CA HIS A 3 -14.70 -0.28 0.89
C HIS A 3 -14.22 -1.14 2.06
N LYS A 4 -14.17 -2.45 1.87
CA LYS A 4 -13.57 -3.35 2.85
C LYS A 4 -12.06 -3.24 2.76
N THR A 5 -11.42 -2.81 3.83
CA THR A 5 -9.99 -2.50 3.85
C THR A 5 -9.21 -3.51 4.70
N PHE A 6 -8.02 -3.87 4.24
CA PHE A 6 -7.00 -4.54 5.03
C PHE A 6 -5.86 -3.56 5.33
N ILE A 7 -5.33 -3.48 6.57
CA ILE A 7 -4.14 -2.67 6.87
C ILE A 7 -2.95 -3.58 7.17
N SER A 8 -1.95 -3.52 6.31
CA SER A 8 -0.65 -4.19 6.46
C SER A 8 0.36 -3.21 7.06
N TYR A 9 0.99 -3.56 8.17
CA TYR A 9 1.92 -2.68 8.88
C TYR A 9 2.86 -3.46 9.80
N LYS A 10 4.00 -2.87 10.13
CA LYS A 10 4.91 -3.42 11.14
C LYS A 10 4.42 -3.02 12.53
N TYR A 11 3.83 -3.95 13.28
CA TYR A 11 3.18 -3.69 14.56
C TYR A 11 4.03 -2.85 15.53
N SER A 12 5.31 -3.21 15.70
CA SER A 12 6.19 -2.58 16.69
C SER A 12 6.58 -1.13 16.39
N GLU A 13 6.22 -0.57 15.22
CA GLU A 13 6.54 0.83 14.87
C GLU A 13 5.34 1.63 14.34
N ALA A 14 4.39 0.98 13.66
CA ALA A 14 3.33 1.66 12.92
C ALA A 14 1.95 1.58 13.59
N LYS A 15 1.83 0.97 14.78
CA LYS A 15 0.54 0.79 15.47
C LYS A 15 -0.22 2.11 15.68
N ASN A 16 0.47 3.17 16.11
CA ASN A 16 -0.18 4.47 16.35
C ASN A 16 -0.77 5.07 15.06
N LEU A 17 -0.04 4.98 13.94
CA LEU A 17 -0.57 5.44 12.66
C LEU A 17 -1.72 4.55 12.19
N ARG A 18 -1.67 3.24 12.42
CA ARG A 18 -2.80 2.35 12.16
C ARG A 18 -4.04 2.77 12.94
N ASP A 19 -3.90 3.05 14.23
CA ASP A 19 -5.01 3.49 15.09
C ASP A 19 -5.60 4.81 14.56
N ARG A 20 -4.75 5.79 14.22
CA ARG A 20 -5.18 7.06 13.58
C ARG A 20 -5.90 6.86 12.26
N ILE A 21 -5.43 5.92 11.42
CA ILE A 21 -6.11 5.57 10.17
C ILE A 21 -7.50 5.02 10.48
N VAL A 22 -7.61 4.05 11.39
CA VAL A 22 -8.90 3.45 11.77
C VAL A 22 -9.86 4.52 12.32
N ASP A 23 -9.37 5.43 13.16
CA ASP A 23 -10.17 6.54 13.69
C ASP A 23 -10.64 7.47 12.57
N SER A 24 -9.78 7.76 11.58
CA SER A 24 -10.12 8.62 10.44
C SER A 24 -11.16 8.00 9.49
N LEU A 25 -11.35 6.68 9.51
CA LEU A 25 -12.40 6.00 8.73
C LEU A 25 -13.79 6.17 9.35
N GLY A 26 -13.90 6.61 10.60
CA GLY A 26 -15.19 6.84 11.26
C GLY A 26 -16.10 5.59 11.23
N GLU A 27 -17.32 5.74 10.72
CA GLU A 27 -18.28 4.63 10.62
C GLU A 27 -17.82 3.49 9.69
N ASP A 28 -16.96 3.78 8.72
CA ASP A 28 -16.46 2.80 7.76
C ASP A 28 -15.37 1.89 8.35
N ALA A 29 -14.86 2.22 9.54
CA ALA A 29 -13.99 1.34 10.32
C ALA A 29 -14.61 -0.04 10.60
N LYS A 30 -15.94 -0.18 10.54
CA LYS A 30 -16.62 -1.49 10.65
C LYS A 30 -16.27 -2.46 9.50
N TYR A 31 -15.73 -1.96 8.39
CA TYR A 31 -15.30 -2.75 7.24
C TYR A 31 -13.78 -3.03 7.23
N TYR A 32 -13.04 -2.49 8.21
CA TYR A 32 -11.62 -2.77 8.39
C TYR A 32 -11.40 -4.21 8.88
N GLN A 33 -10.38 -4.85 8.33
CA GLN A 33 -9.84 -6.12 8.78
C GLN A 33 -8.33 -6.01 8.93
N GLY A 34 -7.76 -6.61 9.96
CA GLY A 34 -6.30 -6.57 10.12
C GLY A 34 -5.83 -7.12 11.45
N GLU A 35 -4.51 -7.18 11.58
CA GLU A 35 -3.87 -7.70 12.78
C GLU A 35 -4.06 -6.74 13.97
N THR A 36 -4.46 -7.32 15.11
CA THR A 36 -4.63 -6.62 16.40
C THR A 36 -3.46 -6.87 17.36
N SER A 37 -2.44 -7.64 16.96
CA SER A 37 -1.32 -8.08 17.80
C SER A 37 -0.03 -8.20 16.98
N GLU A 38 1.10 -8.48 17.65
CA GLU A 38 2.37 -8.80 16.96
C GLU A 38 2.21 -10.02 16.06
N SER A 39 2.66 -9.90 14.81
CA SER A 39 2.73 -11.00 13.85
C SER A 39 3.86 -11.96 14.28
N PRO A 40 3.59 -13.26 14.52
CA PRO A 40 4.61 -14.20 14.99
C PRO A 40 5.60 -14.61 13.91
N ASP A 41 6.60 -15.42 14.26
CA ASP A 41 7.57 -15.92 13.27
C ASP A 41 6.90 -16.82 12.20
N MET A 42 7.46 -16.83 10.99
CA MET A 42 6.93 -17.47 9.78
C MET A 42 7.32 -18.96 9.61
N SER A 43 8.02 -19.55 10.58
CA SER A 43 8.63 -20.89 10.45
C SER A 43 7.90 -22.03 11.17
N ASP A 44 6.81 -21.77 11.91
CA ASP A 44 6.18 -22.75 12.81
C ASP A 44 4.76 -23.17 12.39
N ARG A 45 4.25 -24.28 12.94
CA ARG A 45 2.85 -24.72 12.74
C ARG A 45 1.80 -23.68 13.14
N THR A 46 2.13 -22.79 14.08
CA THR A 46 1.36 -21.59 14.44
C THR A 46 1.25 -20.60 13.26
N THR A 47 2.28 -20.54 12.40
CA THR A 47 2.30 -19.72 11.20
C THR A 47 1.24 -20.17 10.19
N GLU A 48 1.00 -21.47 9.99
CA GLU A 48 0.00 -21.92 8.99
C GLU A 48 -1.41 -21.48 9.35
N TYR A 49 -1.77 -21.56 10.63
CA TYR A 49 -3.05 -21.06 11.14
C TYR A 49 -3.18 -19.54 10.99
N ILE A 50 -2.12 -18.79 11.29
CA ILE A 50 -2.15 -17.32 11.20
C ILE A 50 -2.17 -16.88 9.75
N LYS A 51 -1.39 -17.54 8.90
CA LYS A 51 -1.42 -17.37 7.47
C LYS A 51 -2.80 -17.68 6.91
N SER A 52 -3.49 -18.73 7.36
CA SER A 52 -4.84 -19.02 6.88
C SER A 52 -5.84 -17.93 7.30
N LYS A 53 -5.74 -17.41 8.53
CA LYS A 53 -6.54 -16.25 9.00
C LYS A 53 -6.26 -14.99 8.20
N LEU A 54 -5.01 -14.64 7.94
CA LEU A 54 -4.63 -13.49 7.11
C LEU A 54 -5.13 -13.64 5.68
N LYS A 55 -5.02 -14.84 5.11
CA LYS A 55 -5.59 -15.13 3.79
C LYS A 55 -7.09 -14.89 3.76
N ASP A 56 -7.82 -15.33 4.78
CA ASP A 56 -9.27 -15.13 4.87
C ASP A 56 -9.63 -13.65 4.99
N MET A 57 -8.87 -12.91 5.80
CA MET A 57 -9.08 -11.48 5.98
C MET A 57 -8.87 -10.73 4.66
N ILE A 58 -7.67 -10.86 4.06
CA ILE A 58 -7.33 -10.20 2.80
C ILE A 58 -8.31 -10.60 1.69
N TYR A 59 -8.66 -11.89 1.57
CA TYR A 59 -9.60 -12.38 0.55
C TYR A 59 -10.97 -11.70 0.61
N SER A 60 -11.40 -11.25 1.78
CA SER A 60 -12.71 -10.61 1.97
C SER A 60 -12.69 -9.09 1.79
N THR A 61 -11.53 -8.50 1.50
CA THR A 61 -11.32 -7.05 1.31
C THR A 61 -11.19 -6.70 -0.17
N SER A 62 -11.38 -5.41 -0.50
CA SER A 62 -11.20 -4.87 -1.85
C SER A 62 -9.98 -3.96 -1.97
N VAL A 63 -9.52 -3.40 -0.85
CA VAL A 63 -8.36 -2.49 -0.79
C VAL A 63 -7.43 -2.89 0.34
N THR A 64 -6.13 -2.91 0.06
CA THR A 64 -5.08 -3.08 1.05
C THR A 64 -4.34 -1.76 1.26
N ILE A 65 -4.35 -1.25 2.48
CA ILE A 65 -3.58 -0.10 2.93
C ILE A 65 -2.26 -0.63 3.50
N VAL A 66 -1.13 -0.18 2.98
CA VAL A 66 0.19 -0.56 3.48
C VAL A 66 0.79 0.64 4.19
N ILE A 67 1.08 0.53 5.49
CA ILE A 67 1.83 1.57 6.19
C ILE A 67 3.32 1.43 5.85
N VAL A 68 3.87 2.46 5.21
CA VAL A 68 5.26 2.56 4.80
C VAL A 68 6.04 3.27 5.90
N SER A 69 6.74 2.49 6.71
CA SER A 69 7.51 2.93 7.87
C SER A 69 9.02 2.59 7.73
N PRO A 70 9.92 3.26 8.47
CA PRO A 70 11.37 3.18 8.25
C PRO A 70 11.97 1.77 8.31
N ASN A 71 11.38 0.84 9.07
CA ASN A 71 11.87 -0.53 9.17
C ASN A 71 10.85 -1.54 8.66
N MET A 72 9.91 -1.14 7.78
CA MET A 72 8.87 -2.04 7.29
C MET A 72 9.45 -3.31 6.67
N ILE A 73 10.59 -3.18 5.96
CA ILE A 73 11.30 -4.28 5.29
C ILE A 73 11.81 -5.38 6.24
N LYS A 74 11.88 -5.10 7.54
CA LYS A 74 12.25 -6.09 8.56
C LYS A 74 11.07 -6.99 8.96
N SER A 75 9.86 -6.70 8.49
CA SER A 75 8.71 -7.60 8.66
C SER A 75 8.87 -8.83 7.75
N LYS A 76 8.45 -10.01 8.23
CA LYS A 76 8.37 -11.23 7.41
C LYS A 76 7.00 -11.40 6.74
N TRP A 77 6.06 -10.49 7.01
CA TRP A 77 4.66 -10.62 6.62
C TRP A 77 4.22 -9.62 5.56
N ILE A 78 4.69 -8.38 5.60
CA ILE A 78 4.18 -7.30 4.75
C ILE A 78 4.38 -7.61 3.25
N ASP A 79 5.53 -8.13 2.86
CA ASP A 79 5.79 -8.54 1.46
C ASP A 79 4.81 -9.63 1.00
N TRP A 80 4.60 -10.63 1.85
CA TRP A 80 3.67 -11.72 1.61
C TRP A 80 2.21 -11.25 1.56
N GLU A 81 1.81 -10.30 2.41
CA GLU A 81 0.46 -9.72 2.43
C GLU A 81 0.18 -8.90 1.17
N ILE A 82 1.16 -8.14 0.68
CA ILE A 82 1.07 -7.41 -0.60
C ILE A 82 0.97 -8.40 -1.76
N GLU A 83 1.84 -9.42 -1.79
CA GLU A 83 1.79 -10.49 -2.79
C GLU A 83 0.41 -11.16 -2.80
N PHE A 84 -0.13 -11.48 -1.62
CA PHE A 84 -1.44 -12.12 -1.52
C PHE A 84 -2.57 -11.19 -1.95
N SER A 85 -2.50 -9.90 -1.62
CA SER A 85 -3.45 -8.87 -2.03
C SER A 85 -3.49 -8.69 -3.56
N LEU A 86 -2.35 -8.85 -4.24
CA LEU A 86 -2.27 -8.74 -5.69
C LEU A 86 -2.72 -10.02 -6.42
N LYS A 87 -2.78 -11.18 -5.76
CA LYS A 87 -3.16 -12.45 -6.38
C LYS A 87 -4.68 -12.57 -6.56
N GLN A 88 -5.08 -13.09 -7.72
CA GLN A 88 -6.45 -13.54 -7.94
C GLN A 88 -6.56 -14.99 -7.52
N ILE A 89 -7.38 -15.28 -6.51
CA ILE A 89 -7.48 -16.62 -5.93
C ILE A 89 -8.88 -17.13 -6.15
N LYS A 90 -9.00 -18.33 -6.73
CA LYS A 90 -10.26 -19.06 -6.78
C LYS A 90 -10.44 -19.81 -5.47
N ARG A 91 -11.55 -19.56 -4.77
CA ARG A 91 -12.01 -20.37 -3.64
C ARG A 91 -13.41 -20.87 -3.99
N SER A 92 -13.54 -22.17 -4.23
CA SER A 92 -14.79 -22.78 -4.73
C SER A 92 -15.28 -22.06 -6.00
N GLU A 93 -16.56 -21.68 -6.09
CA GLU A 93 -17.17 -21.02 -7.25
C GLU A 93 -16.87 -19.51 -7.36
N ARG A 94 -16.16 -18.90 -6.40
CA ARG A 94 -15.87 -17.45 -6.38
C ARG A 94 -14.38 -17.15 -6.60
N ARG A 95 -14.08 -16.22 -7.51
CA ARG A 95 -12.73 -15.68 -7.75
C ARG A 95 -12.61 -14.34 -7.03
N SER A 96 -11.63 -14.18 -6.14
CA SER A 96 -11.29 -12.84 -5.64
C SER A 96 -10.65 -12.02 -6.77
N GLY A 97 -11.04 -10.75 -6.86
CA GLY A 97 -10.32 -9.77 -7.65
C GLY A 97 -8.92 -9.50 -7.06
N THR A 98 -8.08 -8.83 -7.83
CA THR A 98 -6.87 -8.20 -7.29
C THR A 98 -7.31 -7.04 -6.41
N ASN A 99 -6.75 -6.89 -5.20
CA ASN A 99 -7.05 -5.74 -4.36
C ASN A 99 -6.39 -4.47 -4.92
N GLY A 100 -7.06 -3.33 -4.73
CA GLY A 100 -6.42 -2.03 -4.83
C GLY A 100 -5.38 -1.89 -3.72
N ILE A 101 -4.26 -1.22 -3.97
CA ILE A 101 -3.25 -1.00 -2.93
C ILE A 101 -2.85 0.47 -2.85
N VAL A 102 -2.82 1.02 -1.63
CA VAL A 102 -2.29 2.35 -1.34
C VAL A 102 -1.25 2.26 -0.23
N GLY A 103 -0.10 2.92 -0.43
CA GLY A 103 0.93 3.05 0.59
C GLY A 103 0.77 4.37 1.34
N VAL A 104 0.63 4.30 2.67
CA VAL A 104 0.58 5.48 3.54
C VAL A 104 1.95 5.65 4.19
N VAL A 105 2.67 6.69 3.78
CA VAL A 105 4.02 6.99 4.25
C VAL A 105 3.94 7.60 5.64
N MET A 106 4.56 6.93 6.59
CA MET A 106 4.68 7.38 7.98
C MET A 106 5.66 8.54 8.07
N LYS A 107 5.29 9.58 8.82
CA LYS A 107 6.22 10.66 9.18
C LYS A 107 7.22 10.14 10.21
N HIS A 108 8.51 10.43 10.02
CA HIS A 108 9.56 9.99 10.95
C HIS A 108 10.50 11.16 11.22
N ASN A 109 10.80 11.40 12.49
CA ASN A 109 11.59 12.57 12.94
C ASN A 109 11.05 13.93 12.44
N GLY A 110 9.73 14.04 12.27
CA GLY A 110 9.07 15.30 11.92
C GLY A 110 8.89 15.55 10.42
N ASP A 111 9.44 14.70 9.53
CA ASP A 111 9.31 14.86 8.09
C ASP A 111 9.28 13.52 7.31
N TYR A 112 9.37 13.62 5.98
CA TYR A 112 9.39 12.49 5.04
C TYR A 112 10.75 12.24 4.40
N SER A 113 11.80 12.97 4.79
CA SER A 113 13.13 12.95 4.16
C SER A 113 13.79 11.56 4.20
N TRP A 114 13.40 10.74 5.18
CA TRP A 114 13.85 9.36 5.31
C TRP A 114 13.47 8.51 4.08
N LEU A 115 12.30 8.75 3.47
CA LEU A 115 11.86 8.06 2.25
C LEU A 115 11.94 8.96 1.02
N ARG A 116 11.63 10.25 1.17
CA ARG A 116 11.45 11.25 0.13
C ARG A 116 12.40 12.43 0.33
N PRO A 117 13.72 12.22 0.21
CA PRO A 117 14.67 13.32 0.31
C PRO A 117 14.51 14.25 -0.89
N GLU A 118 14.68 15.55 -0.63
CA GLU A 118 14.81 16.55 -1.66
C GLU A 118 16.24 16.52 -2.23
N LYS A 119 16.35 16.65 -3.55
CA LYS A 119 17.61 16.80 -4.25
C LYS A 119 17.55 18.03 -5.14
N THR A 120 18.36 19.02 -4.83
CA THR A 120 18.55 20.20 -5.68
C THR A 120 19.65 19.92 -6.70
N TYR A 121 19.34 20.14 -7.97
CA TYR A 121 20.26 19.98 -9.09
C TYR A 121 21.03 21.28 -9.36
N SER A 122 22.08 21.20 -10.18
CA SER A 122 22.95 22.35 -10.50
C SER A 122 22.22 23.49 -11.22
N ASP A 123 21.07 23.22 -11.82
CA ASP A 123 20.19 24.19 -12.49
C ASP A 123 19.20 24.87 -11.53
N GLY A 124 19.25 24.54 -10.24
CA GLY A 124 18.38 25.11 -9.20
C GLY A 124 17.04 24.38 -9.04
N HIS A 125 16.74 23.38 -9.86
CA HIS A 125 15.52 22.58 -9.69
C HIS A 125 15.65 21.62 -8.52
N THR A 126 14.61 21.53 -7.68
CA THR A 126 14.52 20.54 -6.60
C THR A 126 13.57 19.42 -7.00
N ALA A 127 14.06 18.18 -7.02
CA ALA A 127 13.22 17.00 -7.18
C ALA A 127 13.05 16.27 -5.85
N ILE A 128 11.86 15.73 -5.63
CA ILE A 128 11.58 14.83 -4.51
C ILE A 128 11.87 13.41 -5.00
N MET A 129 12.86 12.76 -4.40
CA MET A 129 13.21 11.39 -4.73
C MET A 129 12.36 10.38 -3.96
N THR A 130 12.52 9.08 -4.26
CA THR A 130 12.05 8.02 -3.38
C THR A 130 13.18 7.01 -3.18
N LYS A 131 13.55 6.80 -1.91
CA LYS A 131 14.57 5.85 -1.49
C LYS A 131 14.00 4.43 -1.49
N ASN A 132 14.34 3.67 -2.52
CA ASN A 132 13.83 2.32 -2.72
C ASN A 132 14.37 1.32 -1.68
N GLU A 133 15.48 1.62 -0.99
CA GLU A 133 16.05 0.77 0.04
C GLU A 133 15.13 0.56 1.26
N TYR A 134 14.13 1.42 1.44
CA TYR A 134 13.13 1.29 2.51
C TYR A 134 11.84 0.57 2.08
N LEU A 135 11.75 0.16 0.81
CA LEU A 135 10.55 -0.44 0.25
C LEU A 135 10.84 -1.88 -0.17
N TYR A 136 9.86 -2.77 -0.03
CA TYR A 136 9.94 -4.08 -0.67
C TYR A 136 9.98 -3.94 -2.19
N GLU A 137 10.68 -4.86 -2.84
CA GLU A 137 10.80 -4.89 -4.30
C GLU A 137 9.43 -4.95 -5.01
N ILE A 138 8.46 -5.65 -4.42
CA ILE A 138 7.08 -5.68 -4.95
C ILE A 138 6.43 -4.29 -4.94
N ILE A 139 6.75 -3.41 -3.98
CA ILE A 139 6.25 -2.03 -3.98
C ILE A 139 6.94 -1.23 -5.09
N THR A 140 8.26 -1.35 -5.20
CA THR A 140 9.03 -0.58 -6.20
C THR A 140 8.67 -0.97 -7.63
N LYS A 141 8.47 -2.27 -7.91
CA LYS A 141 8.05 -2.77 -9.23
C LYS A 141 6.62 -2.38 -9.63
N ASN A 142 5.75 -2.09 -8.66
CA ASN A 142 4.37 -1.63 -8.93
C ASN A 142 4.21 -0.10 -8.82
N ARG A 143 5.32 0.64 -8.92
CA ARG A 143 5.35 2.09 -9.08
C ARG A 143 5.77 2.45 -10.50
N PHE A 144 5.22 3.55 -11.01
CA PHE A 144 5.46 4.03 -12.38
C PHE A 144 5.20 2.98 -13.47
N ASN A 145 4.26 2.05 -13.21
CA ASN A 145 3.99 0.87 -14.03
C ASN A 145 2.68 0.99 -14.83
N GLN A 146 2.13 2.20 -14.97
CA GLN A 146 0.99 2.45 -15.84
C GLN A 146 1.37 2.18 -17.31
N ASN A 147 0.55 1.41 -18.02
CA ASN A 147 0.71 1.08 -19.44
C ASN A 147 -0.66 1.13 -20.15
N PRO A 148 -0.86 1.99 -21.17
CA PRO A 148 0.10 2.98 -21.68
C PRO A 148 0.39 4.08 -20.66
N LYS A 149 1.57 4.72 -20.79
CA LYS A 149 1.92 5.86 -19.95
C LYS A 149 1.05 7.06 -20.29
N GLU A 150 0.32 7.57 -19.31
CA GLU A 150 -0.44 8.81 -19.43
C GLU A 150 0.32 9.93 -18.71
N TYR A 151 0.55 11.04 -19.41
CA TYR A 151 1.23 12.18 -18.84
C TYR A 151 0.21 13.24 -18.42
N SER A 152 0.31 13.72 -17.19
CA SER A 152 -0.44 14.91 -16.74
C SER A 152 0.00 16.17 -17.50
N CYS A 153 1.23 16.17 -18.02
CA CYS A 153 1.74 17.19 -18.92
C CYS A 153 2.57 16.53 -20.03
N ASP A 154 2.09 16.61 -21.26
CA ASP A 154 2.76 16.01 -22.42
C ASP A 154 4.12 16.61 -22.76
N VAL A 155 4.34 17.87 -22.36
CA VAL A 155 5.58 18.62 -22.58
C VAL A 155 6.63 18.23 -21.54
N CYS A 156 6.26 18.23 -20.26
CA CYS A 156 7.16 17.93 -19.15
C CYS A 156 7.33 16.41 -18.93
N LYS A 157 6.52 15.58 -19.60
CA LYS A 157 6.43 14.12 -19.38
C LYS A 157 6.23 13.75 -17.91
N THR A 158 5.47 14.58 -17.20
CA THR A 158 5.12 14.36 -15.79
C THR A 158 3.97 13.37 -15.70
N ILE A 159 4.09 12.39 -14.80
CA ILE A 159 3.06 11.37 -14.58
C ILE A 159 2.29 11.73 -13.30
N ASP A 160 0.99 11.48 -13.29
CA ASP A 160 0.12 11.73 -12.15
C ASP A 160 0.53 10.89 -10.93
N GLN A 161 0.56 11.51 -9.75
CA GLN A 161 0.95 10.84 -8.50
C GLN A 161 -0.02 9.70 -8.10
N LEU A 162 -1.30 9.85 -8.45
CA LEU A 162 -2.34 8.88 -8.15
C LEU A 162 -2.49 7.85 -9.27
N THR A 163 -2.42 8.18 -10.56
CA THR A 163 -2.69 7.20 -11.63
C THR A 163 -1.44 6.60 -12.26
N GLY A 164 -0.27 7.21 -12.10
CA GLY A 164 0.98 6.72 -12.68
C GLY A 164 1.52 5.41 -12.11
N SER A 165 1.05 5.03 -10.93
CA SER A 165 1.50 3.86 -10.19
C SER A 165 0.30 3.06 -9.73
N TYR A 166 0.36 1.74 -9.88
CA TYR A 166 -0.64 0.89 -9.25
C TYR A 166 -0.65 1.11 -7.73
N ILE A 167 0.54 1.13 -7.11
CA ILE A 167 0.73 1.47 -5.69
C ILE A 167 1.14 2.93 -5.57
N SER A 168 0.19 3.80 -5.24
CA SER A 168 0.50 5.20 -4.90
C SER A 168 0.99 5.32 -3.47
N LEU A 169 2.01 6.17 -3.27
CA LEU A 169 2.54 6.50 -1.95
C LEU A 169 2.02 7.89 -1.53
N ILE A 170 1.31 7.95 -0.41
CA ILE A 170 0.61 9.14 0.09
C ILE A 170 1.16 9.49 1.48
N ALA A 171 1.40 10.77 1.73
CA ALA A 171 1.79 11.24 3.06
C ALA A 171 0.69 10.94 4.10
N GLU A 172 1.06 10.59 5.34
CA GLU A 172 0.07 10.25 6.37
C GLU A 172 -0.92 11.38 6.64
N GLU A 173 -0.51 12.65 6.65
CA GLU A 173 -1.45 13.74 6.91
C GLU A 173 -2.44 13.95 5.77
N ASP A 174 -2.01 13.73 4.52
CA ASP A 174 -2.89 13.82 3.37
C ASP A 174 -3.90 12.68 3.38
N PHE A 175 -3.43 11.45 3.64
CA PHE A 175 -4.31 10.29 3.75
C PHE A 175 -5.35 10.47 4.87
N LEU A 176 -4.91 10.84 6.08
CA LEU A 176 -5.80 11.04 7.23
C LEU A 176 -6.81 12.18 7.03
N ARG A 177 -6.48 13.19 6.21
CA ARG A 177 -7.40 14.29 5.89
C ARG A 177 -8.57 13.83 5.01
N ASN A 178 -8.34 12.86 4.11
CA ASN A 178 -9.38 12.34 3.23
C ASN A 178 -9.10 10.87 2.83
N PRO A 179 -9.32 9.90 3.74
CA PRO A 179 -9.02 8.50 3.48
C PRO A 179 -9.78 7.95 2.28
N ASP A 180 -11.07 8.31 2.16
CA ASP A 180 -11.98 7.85 1.11
C ASP A 180 -11.44 8.13 -0.28
N ARG A 181 -10.88 9.32 -0.52
CA ARG A 181 -10.28 9.67 -1.81
C ARG A 181 -9.21 8.67 -2.25
N TYR A 182 -8.33 8.28 -1.33
CA TYR A 182 -7.19 7.42 -1.65
C TYR A 182 -7.58 5.94 -1.68
N ILE A 183 -8.53 5.54 -0.83
CA ILE A 183 -9.10 4.19 -0.84
C ILE A 183 -9.89 3.97 -2.14
N GLU A 184 -10.74 4.91 -2.53
CA GLU A 184 -11.48 4.85 -3.80
C GLU A 184 -10.52 4.83 -5.00
N ASN A 185 -9.47 5.68 -4.99
CA ASN A 185 -8.45 5.64 -6.03
C ASN A 185 -7.78 4.27 -6.14
N ALA A 186 -7.40 3.65 -5.02
CA ALA A 186 -6.82 2.31 -5.02
C ALA A 186 -7.83 1.26 -5.54
N TYR A 187 -9.09 1.35 -5.12
CA TYR A 187 -10.15 0.48 -5.59
C TYR A 187 -10.36 0.58 -7.09
N GLU A 188 -10.41 1.78 -7.66
CA GLU A 188 -10.58 1.97 -9.10
C GLU A 188 -9.42 1.38 -9.91
N LYS A 189 -8.18 1.46 -9.41
CA LYS A 189 -7.05 0.76 -10.03
C LYS A 189 -7.22 -0.76 -10.05
N SER A 190 -7.84 -1.30 -9.01
CA SER A 190 -8.16 -2.73 -8.91
C SER A 190 -9.16 -3.19 -9.97
N LYS A 191 -9.99 -2.28 -10.47
CA LYS A 191 -10.94 -2.53 -11.58
C LYS A 191 -10.29 -2.36 -12.94
N ASN A 192 -9.27 -1.52 -13.02
CA ASN A 192 -8.55 -1.18 -14.24
C ASN A 192 -7.13 -1.75 -14.22
N VAL A 193 -6.97 -2.99 -13.73
CA VAL A 193 -5.67 -3.66 -13.58
C VAL A 193 -4.91 -3.77 -14.91
N ASP A 194 -5.63 -3.92 -16.02
CA ASP A 194 -5.04 -4.04 -17.36
C ASP A 194 -4.30 -2.77 -17.82
N ASN A 195 -4.53 -1.64 -17.16
CA ASN A 195 -3.79 -0.39 -17.38
C ASN A 195 -2.44 -0.36 -16.65
N TYR A 196 -2.03 -1.47 -16.02
CA TYR A 196 -0.81 -1.55 -15.22
C TYR A 196 -0.04 -2.85 -15.50
N GLU A 197 1.27 -2.74 -15.67
CA GLU A 197 2.18 -3.87 -15.67
C GLU A 197 2.41 -4.36 -14.23
N LEU A 198 1.48 -5.18 -13.73
CA LEU A 198 1.52 -5.66 -12.35
C LEU A 198 2.60 -6.70 -12.10
N CYS A 199 3.48 -6.42 -11.12
CA CYS A 199 4.35 -7.42 -10.53
C CYS A 199 3.66 -8.06 -9.31
N ARG A 200 3.34 -9.36 -9.38
CA ARG A 200 2.57 -10.06 -8.34
C ARG A 200 3.42 -10.94 -7.43
N GLN A 201 4.74 -10.91 -7.57
CA GLN A 201 5.68 -11.75 -6.83
C GLN A 201 6.89 -10.90 -6.43
N LYS A 202 7.60 -11.32 -5.39
CA LYS A 202 8.87 -10.72 -4.99
C LYS A 202 9.94 -10.89 -6.08
#